data_AF-A0A6P0T2S0-F1
#
_entry.id   AF-A0A6P0T2S0-F1
#
_cell.length_a   1.000
_cell.length_b   1.000
_cell.length_c   1.000
_cell.angle_alpha   90.00
_cell.angle_beta   90.00
_cell.angle_gamma   90.00
#
_symmetry.space_group_name_H-M   'P 1'
#
loop_
_entity.id
_entity.type
_entity.pdbx_description
1 polymer ?
#
loop_
_entity_poly.entity_id
_entity_poly.type
_entity_poly.pdbx_seq_one_letter_code
_entity_poly.pdbx_strand_id
1 'polypeptide(L)'
;IANSPPSSQTAIDALPRLTLPMAARLQNFPDDWEFVGGKTAQYRQIGNALPPAVSRHVGRSIVCALNKVEVSATKPKQLELFSADVA
;
A
#
# COMPACT_ATOMS: atom_id res chain seq x y z
N ILE A 1 3.56 10.98 -18.90
CA ILE A 1 4.58 10.54 -17.91
C ILE A 1 4.02 9.34 -17.14
N ALA A 2 4.68 8.17 -17.17
CA ALA A 2 4.28 6.94 -16.45
C ALA A 2 2.80 6.56 -16.64
N ASN A 3 2.37 6.42 -17.90
CA ASN A 3 1.01 5.99 -18.24
C ASN A 3 0.91 4.46 -18.32
N SER A 4 2.03 3.81 -18.65
CA SER A 4 2.12 2.37 -18.86
C SER A 4 3.37 1.82 -18.16
N PRO A 5 3.35 0.56 -17.71
CA PRO A 5 4.54 -0.09 -17.17
C PRO A 5 5.62 -0.28 -18.25
N PRO A 6 6.87 -0.57 -17.87
CA PRO A 6 7.93 -0.96 -18.80
C PRO A 6 7.50 -2.17 -19.63
N SER A 7 7.90 -2.19 -20.90
CA SER A 7 7.70 -3.30 -21.83
C SER A 7 9.02 -3.99 -22.16
N SER A 8 8.98 -5.11 -22.90
CA SER A 8 10.18 -5.80 -23.40
C SER A 8 11.06 -4.95 -24.33
N GLN A 9 10.53 -3.85 -24.86
CA GLN A 9 11.28 -2.90 -25.69
C GLN A 9 11.92 -1.77 -24.87
N THR A 10 11.68 -1.71 -23.56
CA THR A 10 12.27 -0.69 -22.70
C THR A 10 13.75 -1.01 -22.48
N ALA A 11 14.62 -0.01 -22.65
CA ALA A 11 16.05 -0.18 -22.42
C ALA A 11 16.33 -0.67 -20.99
N ILE A 12 17.31 -1.57 -20.85
CA ILE A 12 17.62 -2.23 -19.57
C ILE A 12 18.04 -1.21 -18.50
N ASP A 13 18.72 -0.14 -18.90
CA ASP A 13 19.22 0.94 -18.07
C ASP A 13 18.20 2.08 -17.84
N ALA A 14 16.98 1.95 -18.37
CA ALA A 14 15.94 2.95 -18.15
C ALA A 14 15.51 3.00 -16.67
N LEU A 15 15.23 4.21 -16.18
CA LEU A 15 14.66 4.46 -14.85
C LEU A 15 13.19 4.88 -14.96
N PRO A 16 12.25 3.93 -15.18
CA PRO A 16 10.85 4.25 -15.31
C PRO A 16 10.28 4.76 -13.98
N ARG A 17 9.32 5.68 -14.08
CA ARG A 17 8.49 6.07 -12.93
C ARG A 17 7.35 5.08 -12.76
N LEU A 18 6.95 4.84 -11.52
CA LEU A 18 5.76 4.05 -11.20
C LEU A 18 4.52 4.66 -11.85
N THR A 19 3.65 3.82 -12.39
CA THR A 19 2.30 4.22 -12.79
C THR A 19 1.42 4.44 -11.57
N LEU A 20 0.25 5.08 -11.76
CA LEU A 20 -0.72 5.26 -10.68
C LEU A 20 -1.15 3.92 -10.04
N PRO A 21 -1.54 2.88 -10.81
CA PRO A 21 -1.87 1.57 -10.22
C PRO A 21 -0.70 0.94 -9.47
N MET A 22 0.54 1.05 -9.98
CA MET A 22 1.71 0.51 -9.30
C MET A 22 1.97 1.22 -7.96
N ALA A 23 1.88 2.56 -7.94
CA ALA A 23 2.03 3.34 -6.73
C ALA A 23 0.92 3.02 -5.70
N ALA A 24 -0.33 2.85 -6.16
CA ALA A 24 -1.46 2.49 -5.30
C ALA A 24 -1.27 1.10 -4.68
N ARG A 25 -0.86 0.11 -5.47
CA ARG A 25 -0.54 -1.25 -5.00
C ARG A 25 0.58 -1.26 -3.97
N LEU A 26 1.62 -0.45 -4.16
CA LEU A 26 2.72 -0.34 -3.19
C LEU A 26 2.22 0.14 -1.82
N GLN A 27 1.23 1.03 -1.81
CA GLN A 27 0.56 1.49 -0.59
C GLN A 27 -0.49 0.50 -0.07
N ASN A 28 -0.69 -0.65 -0.73
CA ASN A 28 -1.69 -1.67 -0.41
C ASN A 28 -3.15 -1.18 -0.55
N PHE A 29 -3.41 -0.30 -1.53
CA PHE A 29 -4.77 -0.02 -1.99
C PHE A 29 -5.33 -1.20 -2.79
N PRO A 30 -6.65 -1.46 -2.69
CA PRO A 30 -7.35 -2.37 -3.60
C PRO A 30 -7.19 -1.93 -5.07
N ASP A 31 -7.16 -2.89 -5.99
CA ASP A 31 -7.01 -2.62 -7.43
C ASP A 31 -8.22 -1.90 -8.04
N ASP A 32 -9.39 -2.04 -7.42
CA ASP A 32 -10.65 -1.40 -7.78
C ASP A 32 -10.83 -0.03 -7.11
N TRP A 33 -9.83 0.46 -6.37
CA TRP A 33 -9.89 1.76 -5.73
C TRP A 33 -9.75 2.92 -6.74
N GLU A 34 -10.77 3.78 -6.80
CA GLU A 34 -10.79 4.92 -7.71
C GLU A 34 -10.22 6.20 -7.06
N PHE A 35 -9.22 6.81 -7.71
CA PHE A 35 -8.69 8.11 -7.33
C PHE A 35 -9.25 9.21 -8.23
N VAL A 36 -9.68 10.32 -7.63
CA VAL A 36 -10.36 11.41 -8.35
C VAL A 36 -9.41 12.58 -8.63
N GLY A 37 -9.65 13.29 -9.73
CA GLY A 37 -8.91 14.50 -10.10
C GLY A 37 -7.79 14.26 -11.11
N GLY A 38 -6.98 15.29 -11.38
CA GLY A 38 -5.88 15.19 -12.35
C GLY A 38 -4.75 14.27 -11.88
N LYS A 39 -3.94 13.77 -12.81
CA LYS A 39 -2.86 12.79 -12.55
C LYS A 39 -1.94 13.17 -11.39
N THR A 40 -1.50 14.43 -11.31
CA THR A 40 -0.64 14.90 -10.21
C THR A 40 -1.37 14.90 -8.86
N ALA A 41 -2.66 15.25 -8.85
CA ALA A 41 -3.46 15.21 -7.63
C ALA A 41 -3.68 13.78 -7.15
N GLN A 42 -3.88 12.83 -8.07
CA GLN A 42 -3.99 11.41 -7.73
C GLN A 42 -2.68 10.84 -7.15
N TYR A 43 -1.51 11.16 -7.74
CA TYR A 43 -0.23 10.76 -7.14
C TYR A 43 -0.03 11.33 -5.74
N ARG A 44 -0.47 12.58 -5.48
CA ARG A 44 -0.42 13.16 -4.14
C ARG A 44 -1.35 12.44 -3.16
N GLN A 45 -2.55 12.06 -3.59
CA GLN A 45 -3.47 11.26 -2.76
C GLN A 45 -2.83 9.92 -2.38
N ILE A 46 -2.24 9.21 -3.34
CA ILE A 46 -1.55 7.93 -3.08
C ILE A 46 -0.34 8.12 -2.17
N GLY A 47 0.53 9.09 -2.50
CA GLY A 47 1.79 9.31 -1.79
C GLY A 47 1.62 9.80 -0.36
N ASN A 48 0.59 10.61 -0.09
CA ASN A 48 0.31 11.16 1.24
C ASN A 48 -0.64 10.29 2.07
N ALA A 49 -1.23 9.24 1.50
CA ALA A 49 -2.13 8.36 2.22
C ALA A 49 -1.38 7.59 3.32
N LEU A 50 -2.07 7.37 4.45
CA LEU A 50 -1.65 6.35 5.40
C LEU A 50 -2.03 4.98 4.80
N PRO A 51 -1.10 3.99 4.76
CA PRO A 51 -1.37 2.69 4.15
C PRO A 51 -2.67 2.07 4.70
N PRO A 52 -3.59 1.55 3.87
CA PRO A 52 -4.89 1.03 4.33
C PRO A 52 -4.75 -0.09 5.38
N ALA A 53 -3.71 -0.90 5.30
CA ALA A 53 -3.41 -1.92 6.29
C ALA A 53 -3.17 -1.32 7.69
N VAL A 54 -2.43 -0.22 7.78
CA VAL A 54 -2.19 0.50 9.05
C VAL A 54 -3.48 1.14 9.54
N SER A 55 -4.19 1.84 8.66
CA SER A 55 -5.47 2.49 8.96
C SER A 55 -6.50 1.51 9.53
N ARG A 56 -6.54 0.26 9.05
CA ARG A 56 -7.41 -0.80 9.59
C ARG A 56 -7.11 -1.14 11.04
N HIS A 57 -5.84 -1.23 11.43
CA HIS A 57 -5.46 -1.52 12.81
C HIS A 57 -5.77 -0.34 13.73
N VAL A 58 -5.45 0.89 13.30
CA VAL A 58 -5.80 2.10 14.05
C VAL A 58 -7.31 2.22 14.24
N GLY A 59 -8.10 2.03 13.17
CA GLY A 59 -9.56 2.06 13.24
C GLY A 59 -10.14 1.02 14.20
N ARG A 60 -9.58 -0.20 14.21
CA ARG A 60 -9.96 -1.24 15.19
C ARG A 60 -9.66 -0.82 16.61
N SER A 61 -8.50 -0.23 16.88
CA SER A 61 -8.16 0.28 18.21
C SER A 61 -9.13 1.37 18.68
N ILE A 62 -9.53 2.27 17.77
CA ILE A 62 -10.54 3.29 18.07
C ILE A 62 -11.90 2.64 18.41
N VAL A 63 -12.35 1.67 17.61
CA VAL A 63 -13.60 0.93 17.86
C VAL A 63 -13.56 0.21 19.21
N CYS A 64 -12.45 -0.45 19.55
CA CYS A 64 -12.25 -1.09 20.84
C CYS A 64 -12.35 -0.08 22.00
N ALA A 65 -11.65 1.06 21.89
CA ALA A 65 -11.66 2.11 22.92
C ALA A 65 -13.07 2.69 23.14
N LEU A 66 -13.81 2.96 22.06
CA LEU A 66 -15.19 3.48 22.14
C LEU A 66 -16.15 2.48 22.79
N ASN A 67 -15.95 1.19 22.56
CA ASN A 67 -16.78 0.12 23.14
C ASN A 67 -16.27 -0.37 24.51
N LYS A 68 -15.17 0.20 25.04
CA LYS A 68 -14.51 -0.26 26.27
C LYS A 68 -14.14 -1.75 26.24
N VAL A 69 -13.75 -2.23 25.07
CA VAL A 69 -13.27 -3.60 24.86
C VAL A 69 -11.76 -3.54 24.63
N GLU A 70 -11.03 -4.51 25.17
CA GLU A 70 -9.60 -4.64 24.92
C GLU A 70 -9.31 -4.91 23.44
N VAL A 71 -8.20 -4.36 22.96
CA VAL A 71 -7.73 -4.67 21.60
C VAL A 71 -7.21 -6.10 21.62
N SER A 72 -7.84 -6.99 20.85
CA SER A 72 -7.35 -8.36 20.68
C SER A 72 -5.94 -8.30 20.07
N ALA A 73 -4.93 -8.57 20.90
CA ALA A 73 -3.54 -8.64 20.47
C ALA A 73 -3.40 -9.81 19.49
N THR A 74 -3.39 -9.50 18.20
CA THR A 74 -3.05 -10.49 17.19
C THR A 74 -1.53 -10.67 17.26
N LYS A 75 -1.06 -11.92 17.33
CA LYS A 75 0.37 -12.22 17.27
C LYS A 75 0.98 -11.47 16.08
N PRO A 76 2.06 -10.69 16.25
CA PRO A 76 2.63 -9.95 15.13
C PRO A 76 3.07 -10.96 14.07
N LYS A 77 2.40 -10.92 12.91
CA LYS A 77 2.74 -11.79 11.77
C LYS A 77 4.09 -11.43 11.14
N GLN A 78 4.75 -10.38 11.64
CA GLN A 78 5.97 -9.78 11.12
C GLN A 78 7.25 -10.60 11.37
N LEU A 79 7.16 -11.82 11.91
CA LEU A 79 8.35 -12.64 12.21
C LEU A 79 8.30 -14.09 11.69
N GLU A 80 7.55 -14.35 10.62
CA GLU A 80 7.60 -15.69 9.98
C GLU A 80 8.23 -15.67 8.57
N LEU A 81 8.54 -14.50 8.01
CA LEU A 81 9.12 -14.40 6.67
C LEU A 81 10.65 -14.62 6.64
N PHE A 82 11.33 -14.55 7.79
CA PHE A 82 12.79 -14.78 7.92
C PHE A 82 13.12 -16.10 8.61
N SER A 83 12.10 -16.91 8.91
CA SER A 83 12.23 -18.17 9.65
C SER A 83 12.23 -19.39 8.71
N ALA A 84 11.94 -19.17 7.42
CA ALA A 84 11.99 -20.18 6.37
C ALA A 84 13.29 -20.01 5.56
N ASP A 85 14.30 -20.77 5.96
CA ASP A 85 15.37 -21.34 5.13
C ASP A 85 16.17 -20.37 4.22
N VAL A 86 17.27 -19.86 4.78
CA VAL A 86 18.54 -19.78 4.04
C VAL A 86 19.43 -20.88 4.61
N ALA A 87 19.27 -22.09 4.07
CA ALA A 87 20.16 -23.24 4.23
C ALA A 87 20.48 -23.79 2.85
#